data_AF-A0A448ZY82-F1
#
_entry.id   AF-A0A448ZY82-F1
#
_cell.length_a   1.000
_cell.length_b   1.000
_cell.length_c   1.000
_cell.angle_alpha   90.00
_cell.angle_beta   90.00
_cell.angle_gamma   90.00
#
_symmetry.space_group_name_H-M   'P 1'
#
loop_
_entity.id
_entity.type
_entity.pdbx_description
1 polymer ?
#
loop_
_entity_poly.entity_id
_entity_poly.type
_entity_poly.pdbx_seq_one_letter_code
_entity_poly.pdbx_strand_id
1 'polypeptide(L)'
;MKEKRAFKEYWNDSWNLFTLLYLFFSLAITFILAICLIYAAKKPTIDSITFASIFLFSINIVVLLFKWGFAKGIISGIKSSHAERIIRKRAKARYGKNASINEQNRIIVEEREKYEQEANKKSVMSDAKKTTNLVFYILLGVSLLTIIILVPYMVKVARG
;
A
#
# COMPACT_ATOMS: atom_id res chain seq x y z
N MET A 1 7.67 -11.37 23.09
CA MET A 1 9.04 -11.12 22.60
C MET A 1 9.03 -11.17 21.08
N LYS A 2 9.42 -10.10 20.37
CA LYS A 2 9.61 -10.16 18.91
C LYS A 2 10.97 -10.82 18.67
N GLU A 3 10.99 -12.07 18.21
CA GLU A 3 12.22 -12.68 17.70
C GLU A 3 12.81 -11.74 16.64
N LYS A 4 14.04 -11.27 16.88
CA LYS A 4 14.81 -10.56 15.86
C LYS A 4 15.11 -11.58 14.77
N ARG A 5 14.31 -11.59 13.69
CA ARG A 5 14.60 -12.39 12.51
C ARG A 5 16.06 -12.15 12.10
N ALA A 6 16.79 -13.22 11.81
CA ALA A 6 18.16 -13.09 11.36
C ALA A 6 18.19 -12.28 10.05
N PHE A 7 19.16 -11.37 9.90
CA PHE A 7 19.28 -10.51 8.71
C PHE A 7 19.24 -11.33 7.41
N LYS A 8 19.84 -12.53 7.43
CA LYS A 8 19.86 -13.48 6.32
C LYS A 8 18.46 -13.95 5.91
N GLU A 9 17.60 -14.25 6.87
CA GLU A 9 16.21 -14.66 6.63
C GLU A 9 15.38 -13.48 6.11
N TYR A 10 15.58 -12.29 6.69
CA TYR A 10 14.93 -11.06 6.21
C TYR A 10 15.30 -10.77 4.74
N TRP A 11 16.58 -10.93 4.38
CA TRP A 11 17.04 -10.75 3.01
C TRP A 11 16.44 -11.79 2.07
N ASN A 12 16.40 -13.07 2.45
CA ASN A 12 15.88 -14.13 1.60
C ASN A 12 14.36 -14.00 1.36
N ASP A 13 13.60 -13.66 2.42
CA ASP A 13 12.15 -13.41 2.34
C ASP A 13 11.79 -12.15 1.54
N SER A 14 12.76 -11.23 1.39
CA SER A 14 12.57 -9.98 0.67
C SER A 14 12.47 -10.16 -0.85
N TRP A 15 13.01 -11.25 -1.38
CA TRP A 15 13.03 -11.57 -2.81
C TRP A 15 11.92 -12.57 -3.17
N ASN A 16 10.70 -12.27 -2.76
CA ASN A 16 9.54 -13.04 -3.22
C ASN A 16 9.08 -12.57 -4.61
N LEU A 17 8.37 -13.43 -5.33
CA LEU A 17 7.89 -13.13 -6.68
C LEU A 17 7.10 -11.81 -6.74
N PHE A 18 6.32 -11.49 -5.69
CA PHE A 18 5.49 -10.29 -5.66
C PHE A 18 6.32 -9.01 -5.51
N THR A 19 7.33 -9.02 -4.64
CA THR A 19 8.24 -7.87 -4.46
C THR A 19 9.15 -7.70 -5.68
N LEU A 20 9.56 -8.79 -6.33
CA LEU A 20 10.31 -8.75 -7.57
C LEU A 20 9.47 -8.19 -8.73
N LEU A 21 8.23 -8.67 -8.91
CA LEU A 21 7.30 -8.11 -9.89
C LEU A 21 7.08 -6.62 -9.64
N TYR A 22 6.84 -6.22 -8.40
CA TYR A 22 6.68 -4.81 -8.05
C TYR A 22 7.91 -3.96 -8.42
N LEU A 23 9.12 -4.45 -8.14
CA LEU A 23 10.37 -3.80 -8.54
C LEU A 23 10.41 -3.57 -10.05
N PHE A 24 10.20 -4.63 -10.84
CA PHE A 24 10.27 -4.56 -12.30
C PHE A 24 9.18 -3.66 -12.90
N PHE A 25 7.93 -3.77 -12.43
CA PHE A 25 6.85 -2.91 -12.88
C PHE A 25 7.10 -1.44 -12.53
N SER A 26 7.64 -1.16 -11.34
CA SER A 26 7.95 0.21 -10.93
C SER A 26 9.03 0.84 -11.81
N LEU A 27 10.08 0.07 -12.15
CA LEU A 27 11.12 0.52 -13.08
C LEU A 27 10.57 0.72 -14.49
N ALA A 28 9.75 -0.22 -14.99
CA ALA A 28 9.13 -0.11 -16.30
C ALA A 28 8.22 1.12 -16.43
N ILE A 29 7.38 1.39 -15.42
CA ILE A 29 6.52 2.59 -15.40
C ILE A 29 7.37 3.86 -15.39
N THR A 30 8.44 3.89 -14.59
CA THR A 30 9.35 5.05 -14.52
C THR A 30 10.04 5.31 -15.86
N PHE A 31 10.48 4.23 -16.52
CA PHE A 31 11.07 4.30 -17.86
C PHE A 31 10.08 4.81 -18.91
N ILE A 32 8.87 4.26 -18.92
CA ILE A 32 7.80 4.70 -19.82
C ILE A 32 7.46 6.18 -19.58
N LEU A 33 7.34 6.60 -18.31
CA LEU A 33 7.07 7.99 -17.96
C LEU A 33 8.18 8.92 -18.45
N ALA A 34 9.45 8.54 -18.27
CA ALA A 34 10.58 9.32 -18.77
C ALA A 34 10.53 9.45 -20.31
N ILE A 35 10.26 8.36 -21.04
CA ILE A 35 10.09 8.38 -22.50
C ILE A 35 8.93 9.29 -22.90
N CYS A 36 7.77 9.20 -22.24
CA CYS A 36 6.63 10.05 -22.53
C CYS A 36 6.99 11.54 -22.36
N LEU A 37 7.73 11.90 -21.32
CA LEU A 37 8.15 13.29 -21.10
C LEU A 37 9.15 13.77 -22.18
N ILE A 38 10.07 12.90 -22.60
CA ILE A 38 11.05 13.21 -23.64
C ILE A 38 10.37 13.37 -25.01
N TYR A 39 9.54 12.41 -25.42
CA TYR A 39 9.02 12.36 -26.79
C TYR A 39 7.66 13.04 -26.96
N ALA A 40 6.75 12.86 -26.02
CA ALA A 40 5.41 13.47 -26.12
C ALA A 40 5.42 14.92 -25.60
N ALA A 41 6.05 15.16 -24.45
CA ALA A 41 6.12 16.51 -23.86
C ALA A 41 7.35 17.32 -24.27
N LYS A 42 8.24 16.74 -25.10
CA LYS A 42 9.47 17.37 -25.63
C LYS A 42 10.35 18.00 -24.55
N LYS A 43 10.40 17.38 -23.37
CA LYS A 43 11.21 17.86 -22.24
C LYS A 43 12.67 17.39 -22.38
N PRO A 44 13.64 18.16 -21.86
CA PRO A 44 15.02 17.71 -21.80
C PRO A 44 15.15 16.35 -21.10
N THR A 45 16.11 15.54 -21.52
CA THR A 45 16.32 14.18 -20.99
C THR A 45 16.58 14.21 -19.49
N ILE A 46 17.40 15.14 -19.01
CA ILE A 46 17.75 15.27 -17.59
C ILE A 46 16.50 15.60 -16.76
N ASP A 47 15.71 16.58 -17.20
CA ASP A 47 14.46 17.00 -16.55
C ASP A 47 13.46 15.86 -16.47
N SER A 48 13.32 15.11 -17.58
CA SER A 48 12.39 13.99 -17.70
C SER A 48 12.74 12.84 -16.76
N ILE A 49 14.03 12.46 -16.70
CA ILE A 49 14.51 11.40 -15.80
C ILE A 49 14.38 11.85 -14.33
N THR A 50 14.70 13.11 -14.04
CA THR A 50 14.59 13.68 -12.69
C THR A 50 13.15 13.69 -12.22
N PHE A 51 12.21 14.16 -13.06
CA PHE A 51 10.79 14.17 -12.73
C PHE A 51 10.25 12.75 -12.54
N ALA A 52 10.58 11.81 -13.43
CA ALA A 52 10.17 10.42 -13.28
C ALA A 52 10.71 9.79 -11.99
N SER A 53 11.94 10.12 -11.60
CA SER A 53 12.56 9.66 -10.35
C SER A 53 11.88 10.25 -9.11
N ILE A 54 11.53 11.54 -9.13
CA ILE A 54 10.76 12.20 -8.05
C ILE A 54 9.38 11.57 -7.91
N PHE A 55 8.72 11.29 -9.03
CA PHE A 55 7.41 10.64 -9.06
C PHE A 55 7.47 9.23 -8.45
N LEU A 56 8.46 8.41 -8.87
CA LEU A 56 8.70 7.08 -8.32
C LEU A 56 8.99 7.14 -6.81
N PHE A 57 9.85 8.08 -6.39
CA PHE A 57 10.17 8.30 -4.98
C PHE A 57 8.92 8.62 -4.15
N SER A 58 8.09 9.54 -4.65
CA SER A 58 6.87 9.99 -3.98
C SER A 58 5.87 8.85 -3.79
N ILE A 59 5.63 8.04 -4.83
CA ILE A 59 4.73 6.87 -4.73
C ILE A 59 5.26 5.87 -3.69
N ASN A 60 6.56 5.57 -3.71
CA ASN A 60 7.14 4.60 -2.77
C ASN A 60 7.05 5.09 -1.32
N ILE A 61 7.22 6.39 -1.06
CA ILE A 61 6.97 6.98 0.27
C ILE A 61 5.52 6.79 0.68
N VAL A 62 4.57 7.15 -0.19
CA VAL A 62 3.15 7.01 0.10
C VAL A 62 2.82 5.56 0.45
N VAL A 63 3.26 4.60 -0.36
CA VAL A 63 3.04 3.17 -0.10
C VAL A 63 3.65 2.73 1.24
N LEU A 64 4.86 3.18 1.58
CA LEU A 64 5.48 2.88 2.87
C LEU A 64 4.70 3.47 4.05
N LEU A 65 4.22 4.70 3.94
CA LEU A 65 3.35 5.31 4.97
C LEU A 65 2.08 4.48 5.19
N PHE A 66 1.46 3.99 4.11
CA PHE A 66 0.35 3.04 4.20
C PHE A 66 0.76 1.74 4.90
N LYS A 67 1.92 1.14 4.54
CA LYS A 67 2.42 -0.10 5.17
C LYS A 67 2.77 0.09 6.67
N TRP A 68 3.27 1.26 7.07
CA TRP A 68 3.53 1.59 8.47
C TRP A 68 2.25 1.84 9.28
N GLY A 69 1.11 1.90 8.60
CA GLY A 69 -0.19 2.03 9.24
C GLY A 69 -0.57 3.47 9.54
N PHE A 70 0.07 4.45 8.87
CA PHE A 70 -0.31 5.85 8.98
C PHE A 70 -1.77 6.09 8.55
N ALA A 71 -2.27 5.26 7.64
CA ALA A 71 -3.66 5.28 7.20
C ALA A 71 -4.62 4.39 8.02
N LYS A 72 -4.16 3.75 9.11
CA LYS A 72 -5.00 2.81 9.89
C LYS A 72 -6.28 3.47 10.39
N GLY A 73 -6.22 4.74 10.84
CA GLY A 73 -7.40 5.46 11.33
C GLY A 73 -8.44 5.78 10.24
N ILE A 74 -7.97 6.17 9.05
CA ILE A 74 -8.87 6.44 7.91
C ILE A 74 -9.49 5.13 7.40
N ILE A 75 -8.65 4.09 7.24
CA ILE A 75 -9.10 2.78 6.78
C ILE A 75 -10.02 2.11 7.80
N SER A 76 -9.80 2.28 9.10
CA SER A 76 -10.68 1.72 10.13
C SER A 76 -12.07 2.35 10.10
N GLY A 77 -12.18 3.67 9.87
CA GLY A 77 -13.46 4.35 9.75
C GLY A 77 -14.26 3.90 8.52
N ILE A 78 -13.58 3.73 7.37
CA ILE A 78 -14.24 3.23 6.15
C ILE A 78 -14.66 1.76 6.33
N LYS A 79 -13.79 0.93 6.93
CA LYS A 79 -14.08 -0.48 7.19
C LYS A 79 -15.24 -0.66 8.16
N SER A 80 -15.30 0.10 9.24
CA SER A 80 -16.38 -0.01 10.23
C SER A 80 -17.74 0.38 9.64
N SER A 81 -17.78 1.45 8.84
CA SER A 81 -18.99 1.86 8.12
C SER A 81 -19.48 0.79 7.14
N HIS A 82 -18.56 0.19 6.37
CA HIS A 82 -18.91 -0.89 5.45
C HIS A 82 -19.33 -2.17 6.17
N ALA A 83 -18.64 -2.53 7.26
CA ALA A 83 -18.96 -3.67 8.10
C ALA A 83 -20.38 -3.54 8.70
N GLU A 84 -20.70 -2.39 9.27
CA GLU A 84 -22.02 -2.12 9.85
C GLU A 84 -23.14 -2.26 8.80
N ARG A 85 -22.90 -1.79 7.56
CA ARG A 85 -23.86 -1.96 6.45
C ARG A 85 -24.09 -3.45 6.11
N ILE A 86 -23.04 -4.26 6.10
CA ILE A 86 -23.14 -5.70 5.83
C ILE A 86 -23.86 -6.42 6.99
N ILE A 87 -23.47 -6.13 8.23
CA ILE A 87 -24.07 -6.72 9.43
C ILE A 87 -25.56 -6.44 9.46
N ARG A 88 -25.98 -5.17 9.26
CA ARG A 88 -27.41 -4.81 9.20
C ARG A 88 -28.14 -5.49 8.07
N LYS A 89 -27.52 -5.67 6.89
CA LYS A 89 -28.13 -6.39 5.76
C LYS A 89 -28.33 -7.87 6.07
N ARG A 90 -27.34 -8.53 6.69
CA ARG A 90 -27.40 -9.95 7.08
C ARG A 90 -28.40 -10.17 8.22
N ALA A 91 -28.38 -9.30 9.24
CA ALA A 91 -29.32 -9.34 10.35
C ALA A 91 -30.77 -9.15 9.86
N LYS A 92 -31.01 -8.20 8.95
CA LYS A 92 -32.34 -8.02 8.33
C LYS A 92 -32.87 -9.25 7.60
N ALA A 93 -31.99 -10.07 7.01
CA ALA A 93 -32.39 -11.30 6.35
C ALA A 93 -32.78 -12.42 7.34
N ARG A 94 -32.42 -12.29 8.63
CA ARG A 94 -32.75 -13.23 9.71
C ARG A 94 -33.96 -12.81 10.55
N TYR A 95 -34.50 -11.60 10.36
CA TYR A 95 -35.66 -11.15 11.12
C TYR A 95 -36.94 -11.86 10.64
N GLY A 96 -37.74 -12.36 11.58
CA GLY A 96 -39.15 -12.67 11.32
C GLY A 96 -39.97 -11.38 11.16
N LYS A 97 -41.04 -11.42 10.35
CA LYS A 97 -41.94 -10.26 10.12
C LYS A 97 -42.47 -9.60 11.41
N ASN A 98 -42.54 -10.35 12.51
CA ASN A 98 -43.04 -9.91 13.82
C ASN A 98 -42.00 -10.05 14.96
N ALA A 99 -40.70 -10.04 14.66
CA ALA A 99 -39.66 -10.18 15.68
C ALA A 99 -39.68 -9.01 16.68
N SER A 100 -39.64 -9.32 17.98
CA SER A 100 -39.56 -8.32 19.05
C SER A 100 -38.27 -7.51 18.97
N ILE A 101 -38.26 -6.28 19.48
CA ILE A 101 -37.07 -5.41 19.54
C ILE A 101 -35.91 -6.13 20.23
N ASN A 102 -36.18 -6.91 21.28
CA ASN A 102 -35.16 -7.69 21.99
C ASN A 102 -34.56 -8.80 21.13
N GLU A 103 -35.37 -9.44 20.28
CA GLU A 103 -34.95 -10.51 19.39
C GLU A 103 -34.15 -9.96 18.20
N GLN A 104 -34.57 -8.81 17.65
CA GLN A 104 -33.81 -8.09 16.63
C GLN A 104 -32.42 -7.69 17.16
N ASN A 105 -32.35 -7.15 18.38
CA ASN A 105 -31.07 -6.79 19.00
C ASN A 105 -30.17 -8.00 19.22
N ARG A 106 -30.73 -9.14 19.68
CA ARG A 106 -29.98 -10.39 19.82
C ARG A 106 -29.37 -10.84 18.50
N ILE A 107 -30.15 -10.83 17.42
CA ILE A 107 -29.71 -11.24 16.08
C ILE A 107 -28.60 -10.31 15.54
N ILE A 108 -28.69 -9.00 15.79
CA ILE A 108 -27.65 -8.04 15.38
C ILE A 108 -26.33 -8.32 16.10
N VAL A 109 -26.38 -8.59 17.41
CA VAL A 109 -25.19 -8.90 18.21
C VAL A 109 -24.56 -10.21 17.73
N GLU A 110 -25.35 -11.26 17.51
CA GLU A 110 -24.85 -12.54 16.98
C GLU A 110 -24.20 -12.39 15.59
N GLU A 111 -24.77 -11.58 14.69
CA GLU A 111 -24.17 -11.31 13.38
C GLU A 111 -22.90 -10.46 13.48
N ARG A 112 -22.82 -9.54 14.45
CA ARG A 112 -21.61 -8.77 14.72
C ARG A 112 -20.48 -9.68 15.19
N GLU A 113 -20.75 -10.57 16.15
CA GLU A 113 -19.75 -11.55 16.63
C GLU A 113 -19.26 -12.48 15.52
N LYS A 114 -20.17 -12.99 14.68
CA LYS A 114 -19.79 -13.82 13.53
C LYS A 114 -18.92 -13.06 12.53
N TYR A 115 -19.28 -11.82 12.23
CA TYR A 115 -18.49 -10.97 11.33
C TYR A 115 -17.09 -10.68 11.89
N GLU A 116 -16.98 -10.41 13.20
CA GLU A 116 -15.69 -10.21 13.87
C GLU A 116 -14.82 -11.48 13.85
N GLN A 117 -15.42 -12.65 14.09
CA GLN A 117 -14.71 -13.93 13.99
C GLN A 117 -14.23 -14.22 12.55
N GLU A 118 -15.05 -13.94 11.53
CA GLU A 118 -14.67 -14.04 10.11
C GLU A 118 -13.52 -13.07 9.78
N ALA A 119 -13.57 -11.84 10.27
CA ALA A 119 -12.55 -10.83 10.05
C ALA A 119 -11.22 -11.18 10.74
N ASN A 120 -11.29 -11.70 11.97
CA ASN A 120 -10.12 -12.15 12.74
C ASN A 120 -9.44 -13.37 12.11
N LYS A 121 -10.21 -14.34 11.60
CA LYS A 121 -9.62 -15.47 10.85
C LYS A 121 -8.90 -15.01 9.59
N LYS A 122 -9.46 -14.03 8.86
CA LYS A 122 -8.83 -13.44 7.67
C LYS A 122 -7.56 -12.64 8.00
N SER A 123 -7.54 -11.89 9.11
CA SER A 123 -6.36 -11.12 9.50
C SER A 123 -5.20 -12.03 9.91
N VAL A 124 -5.45 -13.10 10.67
CA VAL A 124 -4.42 -14.07 11.06
C VAL A 124 -3.80 -14.77 9.84
N MET A 125 -4.60 -15.15 8.85
CA MET A 125 -4.07 -15.72 7.59
C MET A 125 -3.28 -14.71 6.75
N SER A 126 -3.68 -13.44 6.77
CA SER A 126 -2.98 -12.37 6.05
C SER A 126 -1.64 -12.01 6.70
N ASP A 127 -1.55 -12.05 8.02
CA ASP A 127 -0.33 -11.72 8.77
C ASP A 127 0.78 -12.75 8.62
N ALA A 128 0.46 -13.98 8.19
CA ALA A 128 1.43 -15.03 7.91
C ALA A 128 2.26 -14.75 6.63
N LYS A 129 1.78 -13.91 5.71
CA LYS A 129 2.49 -13.53 4.47
C LYS A 129 3.04 -12.10 4.52
N LYS A 130 3.76 -11.74 5.59
CA LYS A 130 4.39 -10.42 5.71
C LYS A 130 5.50 -10.26 4.68
N THR A 131 5.22 -9.55 3.59
CA THR A 131 6.22 -9.07 2.63
C THR A 131 7.07 -7.99 3.27
N THR A 132 8.39 -8.11 3.12
CA THR A 132 9.35 -7.15 3.68
C THR A 132 9.24 -5.78 3.00
N ASN A 133 9.92 -4.78 3.57
CA ASN A 133 9.97 -3.43 2.99
C ASN A 133 11.22 -3.18 2.15
N LEU A 134 12.07 -4.20 1.96
CA LEU A 134 13.39 -4.03 1.35
C LEU A 134 13.33 -3.42 -0.05
N VAL A 135 12.44 -3.93 -0.91
CA VAL A 135 12.30 -3.43 -2.29
C VAL A 135 11.92 -1.95 -2.32
N PHE A 136 11.05 -1.50 -1.41
CA PHE A 136 10.70 -0.08 -1.31
C PHE A 136 11.91 0.77 -0.91
N TYR A 137 12.73 0.30 0.04
CA TYR A 137 13.95 1.01 0.42
C TYR A 137 14.99 1.05 -0.71
N ILE A 138 15.13 -0.03 -1.47
CA ILE A 138 16.01 -0.07 -2.65
C ILE A 138 15.52 0.95 -3.69
N LEU A 139 14.23 0.94 -4.02
CA LEU A 139 13.64 1.89 -4.97
C LEU A 139 13.82 3.34 -4.52
N LEU A 140 13.56 3.63 -3.24
CA LEU A 140 13.80 4.96 -2.66
C LEU A 140 15.27 5.36 -2.76
N GLY A 141 16.19 4.45 -2.43
CA GLY A 141 17.63 4.69 -2.50
C GLY A 141 18.09 5.01 -3.92
N VAL A 142 17.65 4.23 -4.91
CA VAL A 142 17.95 4.46 -6.33
C VAL A 142 17.38 5.80 -6.78
N SER A 143 16.11 6.09 -6.49
CA SER A 143 15.51 7.38 -6.86
C SER A 143 16.22 8.56 -6.21
N LEU A 144 16.58 8.45 -4.92
CA LEU A 144 17.28 9.51 -4.19
C LEU A 144 18.67 9.77 -4.76
N LEU A 145 19.43 8.71 -5.07
CA LEU A 145 20.75 8.85 -5.72
C LEU A 145 20.62 9.54 -7.09
N THR A 146 19.66 9.15 -7.91
CA THR A 146 19.41 9.78 -9.22
C THR A 146 19.07 11.27 -9.08
N ILE A 147 18.22 11.62 -8.10
CA ILE A 147 17.85 13.02 -7.83
C ILE A 147 19.07 13.81 -7.37
N ILE A 148 19.86 13.29 -6.42
CA ILE A 148 21.06 13.97 -5.90
C ILE A 148 22.08 14.20 -7.00
N ILE A 149 22.24 13.26 -7.92
CA ILE A 149 23.18 13.40 -9.03
C ILE A 149 22.67 14.40 -10.07
N LEU A 150 21.40 14.32 -10.50
CA LEU A 150 20.88 15.08 -11.64
C LEU A 150 20.39 16.49 -11.31
N VAL A 151 19.85 16.72 -10.11
CA VAL A 151 19.35 18.05 -9.71
C VAL A 151 20.44 19.14 -9.76
N PRO A 152 21.68 18.90 -9.28
CA PRO A 152 22.77 19.86 -9.42
C PRO A 152 23.09 20.22 -10.87
N TYR A 153 23.02 19.24 -11.79
CA TYR A 153 23.21 19.50 -13.22
C TYR A 153 22.10 20.40 -13.77
N MET A 154 20.85 20.19 -13.38
CA MET A 154 19.75 21.08 -13.79
C MET A 154 19.92 22.50 -13.27
N VAL A 155 20.31 22.67 -12.01
CA VAL A 155 20.54 24.01 -11.42
C VAL A 155 21.70 24.71 -12.09
N LYS A 156 22.75 23.97 -12.48
CA LYS A 156 23.90 24.52 -13.21
C LYS A 156 23.52 24.96 -14.63
N VAL A 157 22.75 24.15 -15.34
CA VAL A 157 22.26 24.47 -16.70
C VAL A 157 21.28 25.65 -16.70
N ALA A 158 20.45 25.80 -15.66
CA ALA A 158 19.52 26.93 -15.55
C ALA A 158 20.18 28.27 -15.16
N ARG A 159 21.43 28.24 -14.68
CA ARG A 159 22.19 29.43 -14.24
C ARG A 159 23.27 29.88 -15.24
N GLY A 160 23.50 29.09 -16.30
CA GLY A 160 24.36 29.46 -17.43
C GLY A 160 23.52 29.95 -18.60
#